data_AF-A0A7X3S0V2-F1
#
_entry.id   AF-A0A7X3S0V2-F1
#
_cell.length_a   1.000
_cell.length_b   1.000
_cell.length_c   1.000
_cell.angle_alpha   90.00
_cell.angle_beta   90.00
_cell.angle_gamma   90.00
#
_symmetry.space_group_name_H-M   'P 1'
#
loop_
_entity.id
_entity.type
_entity.pdbx_description
1 polymer ?
#
loop_
_entity_poly.entity_id
_entity_poly.type
_entity_poly.pdbx_seq_one_letter_code
_entity_poly.pdbx_strand_id
1 'polypeptide(L)'
;MAFNIRKRGKLTYYYHGENPVLSALVTEAQPDGDLKIYFAGLTGGYSAKGVLERDELVSMEPDQEIPLVFQSWEKWLIDAGLCKSLREIDFIEVHAFGCQPKSPNPLVDPVGYAAEQDRLKEAYARAYSSFFRDYLPDNGVPCRFTVHLVDVPDKAASYEFYSTALWQRSLQSGSSE
;
A
#
# COMPACT_ATOMS: atom_id res chain seq x y z
N MET A 1 -2.57 13.18 -11.59
CA MET A 1 -3.55 14.30 -11.54
C MET A 1 -3.53 14.89 -10.13
N ALA A 2 -3.86 16.18 -9.97
CA ALA A 2 -3.93 16.78 -8.63
C ALA A 2 -5.13 16.25 -7.83
N PHE A 3 -4.97 16.10 -6.52
CA PHE A 3 -6.06 15.71 -5.63
C PHE A 3 -7.13 16.80 -5.50
N ASN A 4 -8.38 16.38 -5.45
CA ASN A 4 -9.43 17.16 -4.80
C ASN A 4 -9.27 17.01 -3.29
N ILE A 5 -9.33 18.13 -2.56
CA ILE A 5 -9.06 18.17 -1.13
C ILE A 5 -10.30 18.68 -0.39
N ARG A 6 -10.73 17.93 0.63
CA ARG A 6 -11.80 18.36 1.55
C ARG A 6 -11.32 18.30 2.98
N LYS A 7 -11.46 19.40 3.72
CA LYS A 7 -11.15 19.47 5.16
C LYS A 7 -12.44 19.47 6.00
N ARG A 8 -12.45 18.68 7.09
CA ARG A 8 -13.54 18.64 8.08
C ARG A 8 -12.97 18.43 9.48
N GLY A 9 -12.87 19.52 10.24
CA GLY A 9 -12.25 19.48 11.57
C GLY A 9 -10.77 19.10 11.47
N LYS A 10 -10.37 18.06 12.21
CA LYS A 10 -9.00 17.52 12.21
C LYS A 10 -8.66 16.68 10.96
N LEU A 11 -9.67 16.31 10.17
CA LEU A 11 -9.51 15.42 9.04
C LEU A 11 -9.37 16.19 7.72
N THR A 12 -8.47 15.73 6.86
CA THR A 12 -8.34 16.16 5.47
C THR A 12 -8.39 14.94 4.56
N TYR A 13 -9.26 14.99 3.56
CA TYR A 13 -9.53 13.90 2.61
C TYR A 13 -8.95 14.26 1.25
N TYR A 14 -8.22 13.33 0.65
CA TYR A 14 -7.57 13.48 -0.65
C TYR A 14 -8.14 12.45 -1.62
N TYR A 15 -8.82 12.90 -2.67
CA TYR A 15 -9.55 12.03 -3.59
C TYR A 15 -9.49 12.52 -5.04
N HIS A 16 -9.84 11.65 -5.98
CA HIS A 16 -9.87 11.96 -7.41
C HIS A 16 -11.31 11.92 -7.94
N GLY A 17 -11.58 12.72 -8.97
CA GLY A 17 -12.88 12.77 -9.65
C GLY A 17 -13.95 13.56 -8.88
N GLU A 18 -15.09 13.76 -9.54
CA GLU A 18 -16.21 14.54 -9.00
C GLU A 18 -17.06 13.76 -7.98
N ASN A 19 -17.26 12.47 -8.22
CA ASN A 19 -18.05 11.56 -7.39
C ASN A 19 -17.18 10.38 -6.93
N PRO A 20 -16.27 10.59 -5.96
CA PRO A 20 -15.32 9.56 -5.55
C PRO A 20 -16.02 8.42 -4.79
N VAL A 21 -15.62 7.19 -5.08
CA VAL A 21 -15.99 6.01 -4.26
C VAL A 21 -15.22 6.01 -2.93
N LEU A 22 -13.98 6.53 -2.95
CA LEU A 22 -13.08 6.57 -1.81
C LEU A 22 -12.15 7.78 -1.87
N SER A 23 -11.54 8.12 -0.73
CA SER A 23 -10.34 8.97 -0.67
C SER A 23 -9.11 8.09 -0.76
N ALA A 24 -8.13 8.46 -1.59
CA ALA A 24 -6.87 7.74 -1.72
C ALA A 24 -6.09 7.74 -0.38
N LEU A 25 -6.12 8.87 0.33
CA LEU A 25 -5.70 8.93 1.72
C LEU A 25 -6.51 9.97 2.51
N VAL A 26 -6.49 9.81 3.83
CA VAL A 26 -7.04 10.76 4.80
C VAL A 26 -5.96 11.06 5.83
N THR A 27 -5.79 12.33 6.19
CA THR A 27 -4.89 12.74 7.28
C THR A 27 -5.69 13.22 8.47
N GLU A 28 -5.22 12.91 9.68
CA GLU A 28 -5.74 13.40 10.94
C GLU A 28 -4.65 14.21 11.67
N ALA A 29 -4.91 15.50 11.87
CA ALA A 29 -4.00 16.39 12.58
C ALA A 29 -3.87 16.03 14.06
N GLN A 30 -2.64 15.83 14.51
CA GLN A 30 -2.29 15.58 15.91
C GLN A 30 -1.98 16.89 16.66
N PRO A 31 -2.12 16.93 18.00
CA PRO A 31 -1.94 18.15 18.79
C PRO A 31 -0.53 18.77 18.73
N ASP A 32 0.48 17.96 18.45
CA ASP A 32 1.90 18.32 18.32
C ASP A 32 2.27 18.77 16.90
N GLY A 33 1.33 18.74 15.96
CA GLY A 33 1.55 19.10 14.56
C GLY A 33 1.95 17.94 13.66
N ASP A 34 2.02 16.71 14.19
CA ASP A 34 2.16 15.50 13.40
C ASP A 34 0.88 15.20 12.62
N LEU A 35 1.02 14.35 11.59
CA LEU A 35 -0.11 13.88 10.79
C LEU A 35 -0.21 12.37 10.87
N LYS A 36 -1.32 11.86 11.41
CA LYS A 36 -1.68 10.45 11.24
C LYS A 36 -2.31 10.28 9.86
N ILE A 37 -1.84 9.31 9.10
CA ILE A 37 -2.22 9.09 7.70
C ILE A 37 -2.93 7.74 7.60
N TYR A 38 -4.05 7.71 6.90
CA TYR A 38 -4.82 6.52 6.59
C TYR A 38 -4.82 6.33 5.07
N PHE A 39 -4.18 5.28 4.59
CA PHE A 39 -4.13 4.94 3.16
C PHE A 39 -5.35 4.10 2.77
N ALA A 40 -5.91 4.33 1.58
CA ALA A 40 -6.90 3.43 1.02
C ALA A 40 -6.30 2.04 0.74
N GLY A 41 -7.19 1.05 0.70
CA GLY A 41 -6.89 -0.29 0.17
C GLY A 41 -6.28 -0.18 -1.23
N LEU A 42 -5.16 -0.88 -1.44
CA LEU A 42 -4.44 -0.84 -2.70
C LEU A 42 -3.79 -2.19 -3.04
N THR A 43 -3.82 -2.53 -4.31
CA THR A 43 -3.28 -3.76 -4.90
C THR A 43 -2.15 -3.46 -5.88
N GLY A 44 -1.20 -4.38 -6.02
CA GLY A 44 -0.08 -4.25 -6.97
C GLY A 44 -0.43 -4.52 -8.44
N GLY A 45 -1.65 -4.97 -8.71
CA GLY A 45 -2.18 -5.24 -10.05
C GLY A 45 -2.71 -3.98 -10.76
N TYR A 46 -3.99 -3.98 -11.12
CA TYR A 46 -4.61 -2.89 -11.87
C TYR A 46 -4.57 -1.56 -11.11
N SER A 47 -4.72 -1.57 -9.78
CA SER A 47 -4.69 -0.35 -8.98
C SER A 47 -3.34 0.36 -9.09
N ALA A 48 -2.24 -0.34 -8.81
CA ALA A 48 -0.90 0.24 -8.92
C ALA A 48 -0.54 0.59 -10.37
N LYS A 49 -0.96 -0.21 -11.36
CA LYS A 49 -0.80 0.14 -12.78
C LYS A 49 -1.40 1.51 -13.08
N GLY A 50 -2.62 1.76 -12.61
CA GLY A 50 -3.31 3.03 -12.81
C GLY A 50 -2.69 4.19 -12.05
N VAL A 51 -2.35 4.00 -10.77
CA VAL A 51 -1.75 5.04 -9.93
C VAL A 51 -0.36 5.46 -10.43
N LEU A 52 0.46 4.48 -10.84
CA LEU A 52 1.83 4.69 -11.31
C LEU A 52 1.93 4.88 -12.82
N GLU A 53 0.80 4.93 -13.53
CA GLU A 53 0.73 5.13 -14.99
C GLU A 53 1.62 4.16 -15.78
N ARG A 54 1.62 2.88 -15.37
CA ARG A 54 2.44 1.82 -15.99
C ARG A 54 1.75 1.22 -17.21
N ASP A 55 2.52 0.87 -18.23
CA ASP A 55 2.01 0.14 -19.41
C ASP A 55 1.74 -1.34 -19.09
N GLU A 56 2.61 -1.95 -18.30
CA GLU A 56 2.56 -3.37 -17.97
C GLU A 56 1.68 -3.65 -16.74
N LEU A 57 0.92 -4.74 -16.82
CA LEU A 57 0.16 -5.28 -15.69
C LEU A 57 0.95 -6.42 -15.05
N VAL A 58 1.29 -6.26 -13.78
CA VAL A 58 1.80 -7.35 -12.95
C VAL A 58 0.61 -8.14 -12.40
N SER A 59 0.70 -9.47 -12.39
CA SER A 59 -0.38 -10.34 -11.93
C SER A 59 0.18 -11.55 -11.20
N MET A 60 -0.29 -11.81 -9.99
CA MET A 60 0.12 -12.94 -9.15
C MET A 60 1.64 -13.04 -8.92
N GLU A 61 2.34 -11.91 -8.83
CA GLU A 61 3.79 -11.86 -8.63
C GLU A 61 4.15 -10.96 -7.44
N PRO A 62 4.07 -11.46 -6.20
CA PRO A 62 4.25 -10.65 -4.98
C PRO A 62 5.57 -9.90 -4.92
N ASP A 63 6.66 -10.50 -5.42
CA ASP A 63 8.00 -9.89 -5.49
C ASP A 63 8.01 -8.56 -6.29
N GLN A 64 7.07 -8.40 -7.23
CA GLN A 64 6.88 -7.15 -7.99
C GLN A 64 5.71 -6.33 -7.45
N GLU A 65 4.58 -6.97 -7.13
CA GLU A 65 3.35 -6.29 -6.73
C GLU A 65 3.46 -5.52 -5.42
N ILE A 66 4.12 -6.09 -4.41
CA ILE A 66 4.17 -5.48 -3.07
C ILE A 66 4.93 -4.14 -3.08
N PRO A 67 6.12 -4.03 -3.70
CA PRO A 67 6.77 -2.73 -3.89
C PRO A 67 5.88 -1.70 -4.61
N LEU A 68 5.09 -2.12 -5.61
CA LEU A 68 4.22 -1.22 -6.35
C LEU A 68 3.10 -0.62 -5.49
N VAL A 69 2.58 -1.37 -4.50
CA VAL A 69 1.62 -0.83 -3.52
C VAL A 69 2.25 0.33 -2.76
N PHE A 70 3.44 0.11 -2.18
CA PHE A 70 4.11 1.15 -1.40
C PHE A 70 4.50 2.35 -2.26
N GLN A 71 5.03 2.14 -3.47
CA GLN A 71 5.36 3.23 -4.40
C GLN A 71 4.12 4.04 -4.79
N SER A 72 2.96 3.41 -4.92
CA SER A 72 1.70 4.11 -5.19
C SER A 72 1.28 4.98 -4.01
N TRP A 73 1.41 4.50 -2.77
CA TRP A 73 1.19 5.31 -1.57
C TRP A 73 2.19 6.45 -1.45
N GLU A 74 3.47 6.22 -1.77
CA GLU A 74 4.49 7.27 -1.83
C GLU A 74 4.09 8.36 -2.83
N LYS A 75 3.68 7.97 -4.03
CA LYS A 75 3.18 8.89 -5.06
C LYS A 75 1.99 9.70 -4.54
N TRP A 76 1.05 9.09 -3.83
CA TRP A 76 -0.08 9.84 -3.26
C TRP A 76 0.36 10.86 -2.20
N LEU A 77 1.34 10.53 -1.35
CA LEU A 77 1.85 11.50 -0.38
C LEU A 77 2.51 12.70 -1.06
N ILE A 78 3.30 12.44 -2.10
CA ILE A 78 3.97 13.46 -2.89
C ILE A 78 2.93 14.33 -3.62
N ASP A 79 1.98 13.71 -4.31
CA ASP A 79 0.92 14.41 -5.04
C ASP A 79 0.01 15.22 -4.10
N ALA A 80 -0.15 14.78 -2.84
CA ALA A 80 -0.87 15.49 -1.79
C ALA A 80 -0.06 16.64 -1.16
N GLY A 81 1.23 16.76 -1.48
CA GLY A 81 2.15 17.74 -0.91
C GLY A 81 2.44 17.51 0.58
N LEU A 82 2.38 16.26 1.05
CA LEU A 82 2.53 15.92 2.47
C LEU A 82 3.98 15.62 2.85
N CYS A 83 4.67 14.77 2.09
CA CYS A 83 6.08 14.42 2.30
C CYS A 83 6.76 14.14 0.95
N LYS A 84 8.10 14.03 0.96
CA LYS A 84 8.87 13.74 -0.27
C LYS A 84 9.10 12.25 -0.51
N SER A 85 8.93 11.42 0.52
CA SER A 85 9.13 9.97 0.45
C SER A 85 8.44 9.27 1.62
N LEU A 86 8.17 7.98 1.46
CA LEU A 86 7.79 7.09 2.56
C LEU A 86 8.81 7.06 3.69
N ARG A 87 10.08 7.38 3.44
CA ARG A 87 11.11 7.48 4.49
C ARG A 87 10.79 8.50 5.56
N GLU A 88 9.95 9.49 5.26
CA GLU A 88 9.55 10.51 6.23
C GLU A 88 8.39 10.07 7.13
N ILE A 89 7.76 8.92 6.86
CA ILE A 89 6.62 8.42 7.63
C ILE A 89 6.94 7.06 8.23
N ASP A 90 6.39 6.81 9.42
CA ASP A 90 6.45 5.50 10.05
C ASP A 90 5.10 4.82 9.92
N PHE A 91 5.09 3.66 9.26
CA PHE A 91 3.91 2.80 9.27
C PHE A 91 3.65 2.31 10.70
N ILE A 92 2.41 2.48 11.18
CA ILE A 92 1.97 1.99 12.49
C ILE A 92 1.47 0.57 12.35
N GLU A 93 0.59 0.35 11.38
CA GLU A 93 -0.02 -0.96 11.10
C GLU A 93 -0.21 -1.20 9.60
N VAL A 94 -0.03 -2.44 9.16
CA VAL A 94 -0.35 -2.88 7.79
C VAL A 94 -1.30 -4.07 7.86
N HIS A 95 -2.43 -3.96 7.18
CA HIS A 95 -3.39 -5.04 7.00
C HIS A 95 -3.17 -5.62 5.60
N ALA A 96 -2.76 -6.89 5.53
CA ALA A 96 -2.52 -7.57 4.27
C ALA A 96 -3.59 -8.64 4.01
N PHE A 97 -4.19 -8.60 2.83
CA PHE A 97 -5.20 -9.54 2.37
C PHE A 97 -4.65 -10.33 1.19
N GLY A 98 -4.26 -11.58 1.41
CA GLY A 98 -3.75 -12.47 0.37
C GLY A 98 -4.90 -13.10 -0.44
N CYS A 99 -4.79 -13.05 -1.76
CA CYS A 99 -5.77 -13.62 -2.67
C CYS A 99 -5.50 -15.10 -2.93
N GLN A 100 -6.51 -15.84 -3.36
CA GLN A 100 -6.28 -17.18 -3.91
C GLN A 100 -5.52 -17.10 -5.24
N PRO A 101 -4.75 -18.15 -5.60
CA PRO A 101 -4.20 -18.31 -6.94
C PRO A 101 -5.25 -18.12 -8.03
N LYS A 102 -4.90 -17.40 -9.12
CA LYS A 102 -5.77 -17.30 -10.31
C LYS A 102 -5.69 -18.54 -11.21
N SER A 103 -4.60 -19.29 -11.08
CA SER A 103 -4.31 -20.53 -11.78
C SER A 103 -3.29 -21.33 -10.96
N PRO A 104 -3.31 -22.67 -10.97
CA PRO A 104 -4.31 -23.52 -11.62
C PRO A 104 -5.66 -23.53 -10.90
N ASN A 105 -6.68 -24.22 -11.44
CA ASN A 105 -7.96 -24.39 -10.75
C ASN A 105 -7.85 -25.54 -9.74
N PRO A 106 -8.22 -25.36 -8.45
CA PRO A 106 -8.06 -26.38 -7.42
C PRO A 106 -8.89 -27.65 -7.66
N LEU A 107 -9.95 -27.58 -8.47
CA LEU A 107 -10.77 -28.75 -8.83
C LEU A 107 -10.12 -29.62 -9.91
N VAL A 108 -9.19 -29.05 -10.69
CA VAL A 108 -8.52 -29.73 -11.81
C VAL A 108 -7.10 -30.13 -11.40
N ASP A 109 -6.41 -29.29 -10.63
CA ASP A 109 -5.05 -29.54 -10.14
C ASP A 109 -4.90 -29.03 -8.69
N PRO A 110 -5.35 -29.82 -7.70
CA PRO A 110 -5.26 -29.44 -6.29
C PRO A 110 -3.81 -29.37 -5.78
N VAL A 111 -2.90 -30.14 -6.35
CA VAL A 111 -1.49 -30.17 -5.94
C VAL A 111 -0.77 -28.93 -6.45
N GLY A 112 -0.92 -28.58 -7.73
CA GLY A 112 -0.37 -27.36 -8.30
C GLY A 112 -0.97 -26.11 -7.65
N TYR A 113 -2.25 -26.14 -7.29
CA TYR A 113 -2.88 -25.05 -6.55
C TYR A 113 -2.25 -24.83 -5.16
N ALA A 114 -2.05 -25.91 -4.40
CA ALA A 114 -1.41 -25.84 -3.09
C ALA A 114 0.04 -25.34 -3.20
N ALA A 115 0.79 -25.82 -4.19
CA ALA A 115 2.15 -25.36 -4.47
C ALA A 115 2.19 -23.86 -4.81
N GLU A 116 1.21 -23.37 -5.58
CA GLU A 116 1.10 -21.95 -5.92
C GLU A 116 0.72 -21.10 -4.71
N GLN A 117 -0.13 -21.59 -3.81
CA GLN A 117 -0.40 -20.91 -2.54
C GLN A 117 0.88 -20.74 -1.71
N ASP A 118 1.73 -21.77 -1.66
CA ASP A 118 2.98 -21.71 -0.90
C ASP A 118 4.00 -20.78 -1.57
N ARG A 119 4.12 -20.82 -2.90
CA ARG A 119 4.94 -19.86 -3.67
C ARG A 119 4.55 -18.41 -3.36
N LEU A 120 3.24 -18.10 -3.38
CA LEU A 120 2.75 -16.75 -3.12
C LEU A 120 3.04 -16.28 -1.70
N LYS A 121 2.88 -17.16 -0.69
CA LYS A 121 3.21 -16.83 0.71
C LYS A 121 4.70 -16.55 0.89
N GLU A 122 5.56 -17.38 0.29
CA GLU A 122 7.01 -17.20 0.34
C GLU A 122 7.44 -15.91 -0.36
N ALA A 123 6.91 -15.66 -1.57
CA ALA A 123 7.17 -14.43 -2.32
C ALA A 123 6.69 -13.19 -1.55
N TYR A 124 5.50 -13.25 -0.94
CA TYR A 124 5.02 -12.17 -0.07
C TYR A 124 5.97 -11.88 1.08
N ALA A 125 6.40 -12.91 1.80
CA ALA A 125 7.29 -12.74 2.95
C ALA A 125 8.64 -12.12 2.54
N ARG A 126 9.22 -12.58 1.42
CA ARG A 126 10.46 -12.03 0.87
C ARG A 126 10.32 -10.59 0.43
N ALA A 127 9.30 -10.29 -0.39
CA ALA A 127 9.06 -8.96 -0.94
C ALA A 127 8.79 -7.94 0.16
N TYR A 128 7.91 -8.28 1.10
CA TYR A 128 7.55 -7.42 2.22
C TYR A 128 8.77 -7.12 3.11
N SER A 129 9.49 -8.15 3.57
CA SER A 129 10.67 -7.95 4.42
C SER A 129 11.79 -7.19 3.71
N SER A 130 12.01 -7.46 2.41
CA SER A 130 13.02 -6.78 1.61
C SER A 130 12.69 -5.31 1.39
N PHE A 131 11.41 -4.96 1.21
CA PHE A 131 11.01 -3.56 1.07
C PHE A 131 11.41 -2.73 2.29
N PHE A 132 11.10 -3.20 3.50
CA PHE A 132 11.52 -2.48 4.72
C PHE A 132 13.03 -2.49 4.90
N ARG A 133 13.70 -3.61 4.68
CA ARG A 133 15.16 -3.71 4.81
C ARG A 133 15.91 -2.78 3.85
N ASP A 134 15.50 -2.74 2.58
CA ASP A 134 16.28 -2.12 1.53
C ASP A 134 15.81 -0.69 1.21
N TYR A 135 14.49 -0.43 1.26
CA TYR A 135 13.94 0.88 0.92
C TYR A 135 13.74 1.78 2.15
N LEU A 136 13.36 1.21 3.29
CA LEU A 136 13.06 1.91 4.55
C LEU A 136 13.94 1.45 5.73
N PRO A 137 15.28 1.39 5.58
CA PRO A 137 16.16 0.77 6.58
C PRO A 137 16.16 1.48 7.94
N ASP A 138 15.83 2.78 7.97
CA ASP A 138 15.81 3.61 9.18
C ASP A 138 14.44 3.63 9.86
N ASN A 139 13.40 3.11 9.21
CA ASN A 139 12.05 3.05 9.75
C ASN A 139 11.82 1.77 10.56
N GLY A 140 10.83 1.82 11.44
CA GLY A 140 10.31 0.61 12.09
C GLY A 140 9.55 -0.30 11.12
N VAL A 141 9.51 -1.60 11.43
CA VAL A 141 8.59 -2.55 10.77
C VAL A 141 7.25 -2.50 11.50
N PRO A 142 6.12 -2.23 10.82
CA PRO A 142 4.82 -2.02 11.47
C PRO A 142 4.26 -3.29 12.08
N CYS A 143 3.34 -3.12 13.04
CA CYS A 143 2.44 -4.19 13.43
C CYS A 143 1.66 -4.68 12.20
N ARG A 144 1.43 -5.99 12.09
CA ARG A 144 0.82 -6.55 10.89
C ARG A 144 -0.05 -7.75 11.21
N PHE A 145 -1.19 -7.84 10.53
CA PHE A 145 -1.89 -9.11 10.37
C PHE A 145 -2.09 -9.44 8.89
N THR A 146 -2.24 -10.72 8.60
CA THR A 146 -2.47 -11.22 7.25
C THR A 146 -3.65 -12.18 7.26
N VAL A 147 -4.60 -11.97 6.36
CA VAL A 147 -5.74 -12.89 6.14
C VAL A 147 -5.72 -13.34 4.68
N HIS A 148 -6.01 -14.62 4.43
CA HIS A 148 -6.21 -15.12 3.08
C HIS A 148 -7.70 -15.13 2.74
N LEU A 149 -8.07 -14.41 1.68
CA LEU A 149 -9.44 -14.28 1.19
C LEU A 149 -9.65 -15.16 -0.05
N VAL A 150 -10.91 -15.30 -0.46
CA VAL A 150 -11.23 -15.90 -1.76
C VAL A 150 -10.71 -15.00 -2.88
N ASP A 151 -11.07 -13.72 -2.85
CA ASP A 151 -10.58 -12.74 -3.80
C ASP A 151 -10.77 -11.30 -3.28
N VAL A 152 -10.15 -10.35 -3.98
CA VAL A 152 -10.36 -8.90 -3.89
C VAL A 152 -10.90 -8.38 -5.23
N PRO A 153 -11.37 -7.12 -5.33
CA PRO A 153 -11.91 -6.59 -6.58
C PRO A 153 -10.91 -6.59 -7.76
N ASP A 154 -9.61 -6.48 -7.46
CA ASP A 154 -8.54 -6.54 -8.45
C ASP A 154 -8.22 -7.99 -8.84
N LYS A 155 -8.59 -8.36 -10.07
CA LYS A 155 -8.47 -9.73 -10.58
C LYS A 155 -7.04 -10.15 -10.94
N ALA A 156 -6.08 -9.21 -10.95
CA ALA A 156 -4.67 -9.52 -11.17
C ALA A 156 -3.91 -9.70 -9.85
N ALA A 157 -4.45 -9.14 -8.76
CA ALA A 157 -3.69 -8.97 -7.54
C ALA A 157 -3.40 -10.27 -6.79
N SER A 158 -2.17 -10.41 -6.29
CA SER A 158 -1.85 -11.40 -5.26
C SER A 158 -2.24 -10.93 -3.86
N TYR A 159 -2.14 -9.63 -3.58
CA TYR A 159 -2.46 -9.05 -2.28
C TYR A 159 -3.11 -7.66 -2.39
N GLU A 160 -3.98 -7.34 -1.44
CA GLU A 160 -4.45 -5.98 -1.15
C GLU A 160 -3.94 -5.53 0.22
N PHE A 161 -3.45 -4.30 0.31
CA PHE A 161 -2.91 -3.72 1.54
C PHE A 161 -3.73 -2.50 1.94
N TYR A 162 -3.93 -2.33 3.24
CA TYR A 162 -4.41 -1.10 3.88
C TYR A 162 -3.43 -0.75 5.00
N SER A 163 -3.22 0.54 5.27
CA SER A 163 -2.28 0.93 6.31
C SER A 163 -2.61 2.26 6.97
N THR A 164 -2.18 2.39 8.23
CA THR A 164 -2.05 3.67 8.91
C THR A 164 -0.59 3.97 9.20
N ALA A 165 -0.23 5.25 9.12
CA ALA A 165 1.12 5.73 9.34
C ALA A 165 1.13 7.06 10.10
N LEU A 166 2.31 7.48 10.55
CA LEU A 166 2.54 8.75 11.22
C LEU A 166 3.64 9.50 10.49
N TRP A 167 3.35 10.75 10.10
CA TRP A 167 4.38 11.70 9.71
C TRP A 167 4.77 12.51 10.94
N GLN A 168 5.99 12.26 11.43
CA GLN A 168 6.55 12.90 12.61
C GLN A 168 7.33 14.15 12.20
N ARG A 169 6.76 15.33 12.40
CA ARG A 169 7.32 16.60 11.92
C ARG A 169 8.64 16.94 12.61
N SER A 170 8.79 16.53 13.87
CA SER A 170 10.01 16.70 14.65
C SER A 170 11.24 16.06 14.00
N LEU A 171 11.05 14.93 13.30
CA LEU A 171 12.13 14.21 12.61
C LEU A 171 12.55 14.87 11.29
N GLN A 172 11.71 15.73 10.71
CA GLN A 172 11.98 16.38 9.42
C GLN A 172 12.76 17.69 9.55
N SER A 173 12.88 18.20 10.77
CA SER A 173 13.45 19.54 11.06
C SER A 173 14.99 19.56 11.04
N GLY A 174 15.64 18.44 10.70
CA GLY A 174 17.10 18.32 10.53
C GLY A 174 17.57 18.20 9.08
N SER A 175 16.65 18.17 8.10
CA SER A 175 16.96 17.87 6.68
C SER A 175 17.16 19.14 5.83
N SER A 176 17.43 20.28 6.47
CA SER A 176 17.67 21.58 5.84
C SER A 176 19.08 22.06 6.19
N GLU A 177 20.09 21.40 5.64
CA GLU A 177 21.45 21.95 5.46
C GLU A 177 21.91 21.71 4.03
#